data_AF-A0A1F9RDK8-F1
#
_entry.id   AF-A0A1F9RDK8-F1
#
_cell.length_a   1.000
_cell.length_b   1.000
_cell.length_c   1.000
_cell.angle_alpha   90.00
_cell.angle_beta   90.00
_cell.angle_gamma   90.00
#
_symmetry.space_group_name_H-M   'P 1'
#
loop_
_entity.id
_entity.type
_entity.pdbx_description
1 polymer ?
#
loop_
_entity_poly.entity_id
_entity_poly.type
_entity_poly.pdbx_seq_one_letter_code
_entity_poly.pdbx_strand_id
1 'polypeptide(L)'
;MGLSREFQKNVSSWKIDWVCLNPIFPGSGDVGGADADLIVNSTLIEIKCKKRKLSINDLFQVIGYKLLDYNDSYGIEMVALYLGRWGKLEVFDFKKLILGLGSPYKIRDFRKNFRQAIAKDVPTNDFGF
;
A
#
# COMPACT_ATOMS: atom_id res chain seq x y z
N MET A 1 -4.38 9.05 26.60
CA MET A 1 -4.33 9.34 25.15
C MET A 1 -4.83 8.10 24.44
N GLY A 2 -6.14 7.99 24.23
CA GLY A 2 -6.78 6.78 23.69
C GLY A 2 -6.80 6.80 22.15
N LEU A 3 -6.81 5.62 21.53
CA LEU A 3 -7.12 5.48 20.10
C LEU A 3 -8.46 6.17 19.81
N SER A 4 -8.62 6.79 18.63
CA SER A 4 -9.90 7.42 18.29
C SER A 4 -11.01 6.37 18.31
N ARG A 5 -12.22 6.75 18.76
CA ARG A 5 -13.39 5.84 18.78
C ARG A 5 -13.68 5.23 17.40
N GLU A 6 -13.32 5.94 16.34
CA GLU A 6 -13.48 5.51 14.95
C GLU A 6 -12.46 4.45 14.55
N PHE A 7 -11.19 4.62 14.96
CA PHE A 7 -10.17 3.57 14.83
C PHE A 7 -10.57 2.30 15.60
N GLN A 8 -10.98 2.46 16.86
CA GLN A 8 -11.39 1.33 17.68
C GLN A 8 -12.59 0.61 17.08
N LYS A 9 -13.61 1.33 16.59
CA LYS A 9 -14.76 0.71 15.90
C LYS A 9 -14.38 -0.01 14.61
N ASN A 10 -13.44 0.54 13.84
CA ASN A 10 -13.03 -0.03 12.56
C ASN A 10 -12.20 -1.31 12.73
N VAL A 11 -11.39 -1.40 13.78
CA VAL A 11 -10.48 -2.54 14.00
C VAL A 11 -11.05 -3.57 14.98
N SER A 12 -11.91 -3.20 15.93
CA SER A 12 -12.43 -4.14 16.94
C SER A 12 -13.32 -5.25 16.38
N SER A 13 -13.83 -5.08 15.17
CA SER A 13 -14.58 -6.11 14.43
C SER A 13 -13.69 -7.01 13.58
N TRP A 14 -12.40 -6.68 13.41
CA TRP A 14 -11.51 -7.47 12.58
C TRP A 14 -11.10 -8.74 13.31
N LYS A 15 -11.46 -9.88 12.73
CA LYS A 15 -10.82 -11.14 13.07
C LYS A 15 -9.44 -11.16 12.41
N ILE A 16 -8.37 -11.16 13.19
CA ILE A 16 -7.01 -11.23 12.68
C ILE A 16 -6.61 -12.70 12.57
N ASP A 17 -6.40 -13.18 11.34
CA ASP A 17 -5.93 -14.53 11.07
C ASP A 17 -4.41 -14.55 10.85
N TRP A 18 -3.83 -13.53 10.20
CA TRP A 18 -2.37 -13.39 10.06
C TRP A 18 -1.88 -11.94 9.94
N VAL A 19 -0.60 -11.73 10.23
CA VAL A 19 0.10 -10.44 10.14
C VAL A 19 1.49 -10.65 9.54
N CYS A 20 1.90 -9.76 8.63
CA CYS A 20 3.26 -9.66 8.13
C CYS A 20 3.79 -8.25 8.38
N LEU A 21 4.92 -8.12 9.07
CA LEU A 21 5.61 -6.85 9.29
C LEU A 21 6.71 -6.69 8.25
N ASN A 22 6.92 -5.46 7.79
CA ASN A 22 7.91 -5.15 6.77
C ASN A 22 7.85 -6.04 5.51
N PRO A 23 6.66 -6.30 4.92
CA PRO A 23 6.57 -7.11 3.71
C PRO A 23 7.41 -6.51 2.58
N ILE A 24 8.16 -7.38 1.93
CA ILE A 24 8.92 -7.10 0.71
C ILE A 24 8.17 -7.75 -0.45
N PHE A 25 8.08 -7.05 -1.57
CA PHE A 25 7.38 -7.49 -2.75
C PHE A 25 8.36 -7.98 -3.83
N PRO A 26 7.94 -8.86 -4.74
CA PRO A 26 8.77 -9.25 -5.89
C PRO A 26 9.29 -8.04 -6.70
N GLY A 27 8.51 -6.96 -6.78
CA GLY A 27 8.91 -5.72 -7.46
C GLY A 27 9.69 -4.73 -6.59
N SER A 28 9.94 -4.99 -5.30
CA SER A 28 10.58 -4.01 -4.41
C SER A 28 11.95 -3.54 -4.93
N GLY A 29 12.72 -4.45 -5.53
CA GLY A 29 14.01 -4.11 -6.15
C GLY A 29 13.89 -3.14 -7.33
N ASP A 30 12.78 -3.20 -8.08
CA ASP A 30 12.54 -2.35 -9.26
C ASP A 30 12.41 -0.86 -8.86
N VAL A 31 12.11 -0.56 -7.58
CA VAL A 31 11.94 0.81 -7.04
C VAL A 31 12.96 1.18 -5.96
N GLY A 32 14.11 0.49 -5.91
CA GLY A 32 15.18 0.80 -4.96
C GLY A 32 15.00 0.20 -3.56
N GLY A 33 14.23 -0.88 -3.43
CA GLY A 33 14.12 -1.66 -2.19
C GLY A 33 12.92 -1.33 -1.31
N ALA A 34 11.78 -0.97 -1.89
CA ALA A 34 10.61 -0.55 -1.12
C ALA A 34 9.99 -1.67 -0.27
N ASP A 35 9.72 -1.41 1.00
CA ASP A 35 8.92 -2.22 1.91
C ASP A 35 7.71 -1.42 2.41
N ALA A 36 6.64 -2.12 2.80
CA ALA A 36 5.49 -1.50 3.46
C ALA A 36 5.55 -1.74 4.97
N ASP A 37 4.83 -0.97 5.78
CA ASP A 37 4.92 -1.14 7.24
C ASP A 37 4.35 -2.50 7.72
N LEU A 38 3.12 -2.83 7.33
CA LEU A 38 2.53 -4.13 7.65
C LEU A 38 1.36 -4.52 6.74
N ILE A 39 1.05 -5.81 6.77
CA ILE A 39 -0.19 -6.38 6.22
C ILE A 39 -0.89 -7.16 7.33
N VAL A 40 -2.20 -6.96 7.46
CA VAL A 40 -3.09 -7.70 8.36
C VAL A 40 -4.19 -8.33 7.53
N ASN A 41 -4.24 -9.67 7.50
CA ASN A 41 -5.05 -10.42 6.54
C ASN A 41 -4.85 -9.88 5.11
N SER A 42 -5.91 -9.52 4.39
CA SER A 42 -5.84 -8.91 3.06
C SER A 42 -5.72 -7.38 3.05
N THR A 43 -5.31 -6.74 4.16
CA THR A 43 -5.19 -5.28 4.24
C THR A 43 -3.74 -4.84 4.40
N LEU A 44 -3.22 -4.10 3.41
CA LEU A 44 -1.94 -3.40 3.52
C LEU A 44 -2.13 -2.11 4.30
N ILE A 45 -1.30 -1.85 5.31
CA ILE A 45 -1.38 -0.67 6.17
C ILE A 45 -0.06 0.09 6.10
N GLU A 46 -0.14 1.37 5.76
CA GLU A 46 0.97 2.32 5.80
C GLU A 46 0.74 3.34 6.93
N ILE A 47 1.74 3.55 7.78
CA ILE A 47 1.69 4.36 8.98
C ILE A 47 2.36 5.71 8.71
N LYS A 48 1.61 6.79 8.93
CA LYS A 48 2.10 8.18 8.84
C LYS A 48 2.03 8.88 10.19
N CYS A 49 3.19 9.22 10.73
CA CYS A 49 3.31 9.88 12.04
C CYS A 49 3.49 11.42 11.97
N LYS A 50 3.21 12.04 10.83
CA LYS A 50 3.33 13.51 10.64
C LYS A 50 2.00 14.22 10.94
N LYS A 51 2.03 15.42 11.52
CA LYS A 51 0.83 16.28 11.71
C LYS A 51 0.44 16.96 10.38
N ARG A 52 -0.07 16.18 9.43
CA ARG A 52 -0.61 16.68 8.15
C ARG A 52 -1.81 15.87 7.70
N LYS A 53 -2.56 16.41 6.73
CA LYS A 53 -3.60 15.67 6.02
C LYS A 53 -2.96 14.64 5.09
N LEU A 54 -3.73 13.62 4.73
CA LEU A 54 -3.38 12.69 3.66
C LEU A 54 -3.25 13.45 2.34
N SER A 55 -2.22 13.11 1.58
CA SER A 55 -2.02 13.59 0.22
C SER A 55 -2.32 12.48 -0.78
N ILE A 56 -2.49 12.85 -2.05
CA ILE A 56 -2.61 11.86 -3.13
C ILE A 56 -1.35 10.97 -3.22
N ASN A 57 -0.17 11.50 -2.87
CA ASN A 57 1.07 10.72 -2.88
C ASN A 57 1.06 9.61 -1.82
N ASP A 58 0.44 9.82 -0.66
CA ASP A 58 0.28 8.74 0.33
C ASP A 58 -0.59 7.61 -0.23
N LEU A 59 -1.61 7.98 -1.00
CA LEU A 59 -2.48 7.00 -1.65
C LEU A 59 -1.75 6.27 -2.78
N PHE A 60 -0.99 6.97 -3.61
CA PHE A 60 -0.17 6.34 -4.64
C PHE A 60 0.90 5.42 -4.06
N GLN A 61 1.43 5.70 -2.88
CA GLN A 61 2.38 4.81 -2.21
C GLN A 61 1.75 3.43 -1.91
N VAL A 62 0.58 3.40 -1.26
CA VAL A 62 -0.10 2.13 -0.93
C VAL A 62 -0.59 1.39 -2.17
N ILE A 63 -0.97 2.13 -3.23
CA ILE A 63 -1.24 1.52 -4.54
C ILE A 63 0.02 0.90 -5.12
N GLY A 64 1.14 1.63 -5.07
CA GLY A 64 2.45 1.17 -5.54
C GLY A 64 2.80 -0.18 -4.93
N TYR A 65 2.72 -0.32 -3.62
CA TYR A 65 2.98 -1.61 -2.95
C TYR A 65 2.10 -2.75 -3.49
N LYS A 66 0.79 -2.54 -3.67
CA LYS A 66 -0.10 -3.55 -4.26
C LYS A 66 0.31 -3.92 -5.69
N LEU A 67 0.81 -2.96 -6.45
CA LEU A 67 1.29 -3.18 -7.82
C LEU A 67 2.65 -3.90 -7.87
N LEU A 68 3.49 -3.73 -6.85
CA LEU A 68 4.78 -4.44 -6.71
C LEU A 68 4.61 -5.90 -6.27
N ASP A 69 3.47 -6.26 -5.67
CA ASP A 69 3.08 -7.64 -5.35
C ASP A 69 2.73 -8.43 -6.63
N TYR A 70 3.67 -8.63 -7.54
CA TYR A 70 3.41 -9.10 -8.91
C TYR A 70 2.63 -10.41 -8.96
N ASN A 71 2.96 -11.32 -8.07
CA ASN A 71 2.43 -12.67 -8.03
C ASN A 71 1.19 -12.78 -7.13
N ASP A 72 0.73 -11.66 -6.57
CA ASP A 72 -0.38 -11.61 -5.62
C ASP A 72 -0.14 -12.44 -4.35
N SER A 73 1.12 -12.54 -3.91
CA SER A 73 1.57 -13.42 -2.82
C SER A 73 0.89 -13.10 -1.49
N TYR A 74 0.51 -11.83 -1.28
CA TYR A 74 -0.13 -11.38 -0.05
C TYR A 74 -1.65 -11.27 -0.15
N GLY A 75 -2.25 -11.48 -1.33
CA GLY A 75 -3.70 -11.43 -1.51
C GLY A 75 -4.33 -10.11 -1.03
N ILE A 76 -3.63 -8.98 -1.21
CA ILE A 76 -4.06 -7.66 -0.71
C ILE A 76 -5.35 -7.21 -1.44
N GLU A 77 -6.43 -6.99 -0.72
CA GLU A 77 -7.72 -6.51 -1.25
C GLU A 77 -8.03 -5.09 -0.79
N MET A 78 -7.53 -4.73 0.38
CA MET A 78 -7.72 -3.44 1.02
C MET A 78 -6.38 -2.74 1.21
N VAL A 79 -6.38 -1.42 1.12
CA VAL A 79 -5.23 -0.59 1.49
C VAL A 79 -5.67 0.40 2.55
N ALA A 80 -4.80 0.69 3.50
CA ALA A 80 -5.12 1.58 4.59
C ALA A 80 -3.96 2.52 4.93
N LEU A 81 -4.33 3.72 5.38
CA LEU A 81 -3.41 4.75 5.84
C LEU A 81 -3.72 5.05 7.30
N TYR A 82 -2.78 4.74 8.18
CA TYR A 82 -2.88 5.04 9.60
C TYR A 82 -2.15 6.34 9.95
N LEU A 83 -2.93 7.39 10.23
CA LEU A 83 -2.43 8.68 10.71
C LEU A 83 -2.17 8.61 12.21
N GLY A 84 -0.99 8.12 12.61
CA GLY A 84 -0.65 7.82 14.02
C GLY A 84 -0.82 9.01 14.97
N ARG A 85 -0.52 10.24 14.54
CA ARG A 85 -0.71 11.44 15.39
C ARG A 85 -2.15 11.89 15.56
N TRP A 86 -3.05 11.38 14.73
CA TRP A 86 -4.49 11.66 14.78
C TRP A 86 -5.28 10.44 15.29
N GLY A 87 -4.62 9.29 15.43
CA GLY A 87 -5.26 8.03 15.78
C GLY A 87 -6.34 7.62 14.78
N LYS A 88 -6.17 7.94 13.49
CA LYS A 88 -7.17 7.73 12.44
C LYS A 88 -6.68 6.68 11.45
N LEU A 89 -7.51 5.69 11.14
CA LEU A 89 -7.26 4.70 10.08
C LEU A 89 -8.27 4.92 8.96
N GLU A 90 -7.76 5.25 7.78
CA GLU A 90 -8.55 5.32 6.56
C GLU A 90 -8.35 4.02 5.78
N VAL A 91 -9.45 3.35 5.43
CA VAL A 91 -9.42 2.06 4.75
C VAL A 91 -10.12 2.19 3.40
N PHE A 92 -9.47 1.70 2.35
CA PHE A 92 -9.96 1.76 0.98
C PHE A 92 -10.00 0.37 0.38
N ASP A 93 -11.12 0.05 -0.26
CA ASP A 93 -11.21 -1.09 -1.17
C ASP A 93 -10.36 -0.78 -2.41
N PHE A 94 -9.36 -1.63 -2.67
CA PHE A 94 -8.41 -1.37 -3.73
C PHE A 94 -9.06 -1.35 -5.12
N LYS A 95 -10.05 -2.22 -5.36
CA LYS A 95 -10.77 -2.28 -6.65
C LYS A 95 -11.58 -1.02 -6.89
N LYS A 96 -12.28 -0.51 -5.85
CA LYS A 96 -13.01 0.76 -5.95
C LYS A 96 -12.06 1.93 -6.17
N LEU A 97 -10.90 1.89 -5.54
CA LEU A 97 -9.92 2.96 -5.63
C LEU A 97 -9.35 3.09 -7.05
N ILE A 98 -8.92 1.98 -7.67
CA ILE A 98 -8.43 2.01 -9.06
C ILE A 98 -9.52 2.37 -10.07
N LEU A 99 -10.78 1.95 -9.82
CA LEU A 99 -11.91 2.33 -10.67
C LEU A 99 -12.15 3.85 -10.60
N GLY A 100 -12.05 4.44 -9.40
CA GLY A 100 -12.16 5.89 -9.20
C GLY A 100 -11.06 6.70 -9.89
N LEU A 101 -9.89 6.08 -10.14
CA LEU A 101 -8.81 6.67 -10.93
C LEU A 101 -9.02 6.56 -12.45
N GLY A 102 -10.20 6.12 -12.90
CA GLY A 102 -10.55 6.02 -14.31
C GLY A 102 -9.92 4.82 -15.02
N SER A 103 -9.53 3.78 -14.28
CA SER A 103 -9.00 2.56 -14.87
C SER A 103 -10.11 1.58 -15.24
N PRO A 104 -10.35 1.30 -16.53
CA PRO A 104 -11.15 0.15 -16.97
C PRO A 104 -10.37 -1.17 -16.92
N TYR A 105 -9.11 -1.15 -16.46
CA TYR A 105 -8.16 -2.25 -16.68
C TYR A 105 -8.20 -3.32 -15.58
N LYS A 106 -7.88 -4.55 -15.98
CA LYS A 106 -7.59 -5.63 -15.03
C LYS A 106 -6.30 -5.28 -14.29
N ILE A 107 -6.22 -5.63 -13.00
CA ILE A 107 -5.03 -5.37 -12.16
C ILE A 107 -3.72 -5.85 -12.80
N ARG A 108 -3.77 -6.92 -13.59
CA ARG A 108 -2.63 -7.45 -14.34
C ARG A 108 -2.06 -6.46 -15.34
N ASP A 109 -2.92 -5.73 -16.05
CA ASP A 109 -2.50 -4.72 -17.02
C ASP A 109 -1.91 -3.50 -16.30
N PHE A 110 -2.48 -3.13 -15.15
CA PHE A 110 -1.92 -2.10 -14.27
C PHE A 110 -0.52 -2.45 -13.79
N ARG A 111 -0.32 -3.67 -13.28
CA ARG A 111 1.01 -4.16 -12.87
C ARG A 111 2.01 -4.13 -14.02
N LYS A 112 1.60 -4.58 -15.21
CA LYS A 112 2.43 -4.56 -16.42
C LYS A 112 2.84 -3.13 -16.79
N ASN A 113 1.88 -2.21 -16.88
CA ASN A 113 2.14 -0.82 -17.26
C ASN A 113 2.99 -0.10 -16.20
N PHE A 114 2.71 -0.33 -14.93
CA PHE A 114 3.48 0.22 -13.82
C PHE A 114 4.95 -0.26 -13.85
N ARG A 115 5.16 -1.56 -14.04
CA ARG A 115 6.51 -2.13 -14.17
C ARG A 115 7.26 -1.57 -15.38
N GLN A 116 6.57 -1.39 -16.51
CA GLN A 116 7.15 -0.75 -17.70
C GLN A 116 7.49 0.72 -17.48
N ALA A 117 6.70 1.46 -16.70
CA ALA A 117 6.98 2.85 -16.37
C ALA A 117 8.21 2.96 -15.45
N ILE A 118 8.27 2.15 -14.39
CA ILE A 118 9.43 2.09 -13.49
C ILE A 118 10.71 1.77 -14.27
N ALA A 119 10.68 0.77 -15.15
CA ALA A 119 11.84 0.38 -15.95
C ALA A 119 12.37 1.50 -16.88
N LYS A 120 11.55 2.51 -17.19
CA LYS A 120 11.96 3.67 -17.99
C LYS A 120 12.48 4.83 -17.13
N ASP A 121 12.02 4.93 -15.89
CA ASP A 121 12.36 6.01 -14.96
C ASP A 121 13.59 5.70 -14.10
N VAL A 122 13.96 4.43 -13.91
CA VAL A 122 15.19 4.06 -13.20
C VAL A 122 16.38 4.44 -14.07
N PRO A 123 17.22 5.42 -13.67
CA PRO A 123 18.49 5.67 -14.36
C PRO A 123 19.32 4.39 -14.26
N THR A 124 19.93 3.95 -15.37
CA THR A 124 21.01 2.95 -15.36
C THR A 124 22.22 3.54 -14.63
N ASN A 125 22.13 3.71 -13.31
CA ASN A 125 23.26 4.06 -12.49
C ASN A 125 23.72 2.78 -11.81
N ASP A 126 24.91 2.35 -12.23
CA ASP A 126 25.77 1.39 -11.54
C ASP A 126 25.88 1.78 -10.06
N PHE A 127 25.06 1.17 -9.22
CA PHE A 127 25.35 1.11 -7.79
C PHE A 127 26.28 -0.09 -7.59
N GLY A 128 27.55 0.15 -7.87
CA GLY A 128 28.64 -0.66 -7.34
C GLY A 128 28.60 -0.59 -5.82
N PHE A 129 28.22 -1.70 -5.21
CA PHE A 129 28.66 -2.11 -3.88
C PHE A 129 29.48 -3.38 -4.05
#